data_AF-A0A1Q5RVR0-F1
#
_entry.id   AF-A0A1Q5RVR0-F1
#
_cell.length_a   1.000
_cell.length_b   1.000
_cell.length_c   1.000
_cell.angle_alpha   90.00
_cell.angle_beta   90.00
_cell.angle_gamma   90.00
#
_symmetry.space_group_name_H-M   'P 1'
#
loop_
_entity.id
_entity.type
_entity.pdbx_description
1 polymer ?
#
loop_
_entity_poly.entity_id
_entity_poly.type
_entity_poly.pdbx_seq_one_letter_code
_entity_poly.pdbx_strand_id
1 'polypeptide(L)'
;MRQVYELNTATPMRSHPRPYTPEDPNPLTWWRMLPPHFFRNTERLLLRATLKNLAIIGGGKDVAAALEGDPAAAVKVALSLIPLRELTLPADISMTALLSCTLNGDRASGLVMSHILGRTQWGDPGTEMLGLAWLDRHIAHPIEHFAAIEAALAAAFAREAPQA
;
A
#
# COMPACT_ATOMS: atom_id res chain seq x y z
N MET A 1 -8.16 52.38 20.16
CA MET A 1 -8.41 51.98 18.75
C MET A 1 -7.13 51.40 18.15
N ARG A 2 -7.27 50.53 17.14
CA ARG A 2 -6.29 50.00 16.16
C ARG A 2 -4.84 50.57 16.19
N GLN A 3 -3.79 49.73 16.29
CA GLN A 3 -3.06 49.04 15.17
C GLN A 3 -2.00 50.01 14.57
N VAL A 4 -0.77 49.69 14.12
CA VAL A 4 0.03 48.50 13.74
C VAL A 4 1.52 48.81 14.15
N TYR A 5 2.61 48.07 13.90
CA TYR A 5 2.99 46.86 13.13
C TYR A 5 4.16 46.17 13.89
N GLU A 6 4.35 44.84 13.73
CA GLU A 6 5.70 44.23 13.72
C GLU A 6 5.75 43.04 12.75
N LEU A 7 6.70 43.10 11.82
CA LEU A 7 6.93 42.09 10.78
C LEU A 7 7.86 41.00 11.34
N ASN A 8 7.31 39.89 11.83
CA ASN A 8 8.15 38.76 12.23
C ASN A 8 8.43 37.83 11.04
N THR A 9 9.60 37.99 10.43
CA THR A 9 10.09 37.16 9.32
C THR A 9 10.48 35.77 9.82
N ALA A 10 9.53 34.84 9.84
CA ALA A 10 9.79 33.44 10.10
C ALA A 10 10.01 32.66 8.80
N THR A 11 11.23 32.16 8.63
CA THR A 11 11.66 31.13 7.66
C THR A 11 10.60 30.03 7.47
N PRO A 12 10.37 29.49 6.25
CA PRO A 12 9.45 28.37 6.06
C PRO A 12 9.91 27.17 6.89
N MET A 13 9.23 26.92 8.01
CA MET A 13 9.49 25.77 8.85
C MET A 13 9.17 24.51 8.06
N ARG A 14 10.22 23.74 7.76
CA ARG A 14 10.11 22.38 7.19
C ARG A 14 9.11 21.60 8.03
N SER A 15 8.04 21.13 7.41
CA SER A 15 6.99 20.33 8.06
C SER A 15 7.62 19.08 8.68
N HIS A 16 7.79 19.06 10.00
CA HIS A 16 8.27 17.86 10.69
C HIS A 16 7.13 16.84 10.70
N PRO A 17 7.33 15.59 10.24
CA PRO A 17 6.29 14.58 10.30
C PRO A 17 5.89 14.33 11.75
N ARG A 18 4.61 14.49 12.07
CA ARG A 18 4.08 14.30 13.42
C ARG A 18 4.29 12.84 13.88
N PRO A 19 4.66 12.58 15.15
CA PRO A 19 4.69 11.22 15.69
C PRO A 19 3.31 10.57 15.71
N TYR A 20 3.29 9.26 15.44
CA TYR A 20 2.19 8.29 15.58
C TYR A 20 1.77 8.16 17.06
N THR A 21 0.48 7.93 17.38
CA THR A 21 -0.06 8.05 18.75
C THR A 21 -1.23 7.09 19.07
N PRO A 22 -1.26 6.38 20.22
CA PRO A 22 -1.87 5.05 20.41
C PRO A 22 -3.40 4.88 20.28
N GLU A 23 -4.10 5.91 19.80
CA GLU A 23 -5.41 5.81 19.13
C GLU A 23 -5.28 5.15 17.73
N ASP A 24 -4.07 4.72 17.37
CA ASP A 24 -3.67 4.39 16.03
C ASP A 24 -4.52 3.29 15.39
N PRO A 25 -4.88 3.47 14.12
CA PRO A 25 -5.74 2.54 13.41
C PRO A 25 -5.03 1.19 13.22
N ASN A 26 -5.80 0.10 13.28
CA ASN A 26 -5.35 -1.29 13.17
C ASN A 26 -4.31 -1.47 12.03
N PRO A 27 -3.18 -2.19 12.22
CA PRO A 27 -2.19 -2.45 11.18
C PRO A 27 -2.76 -2.95 9.85
N LEU A 28 -3.88 -3.67 9.89
CA LEU A 28 -4.63 -4.12 8.70
C LEU A 28 -5.22 -2.99 7.83
N THR A 29 -5.16 -1.74 8.29
CA THR A 29 -5.70 -0.57 7.61
C THR A 29 -4.62 0.41 7.16
N TRP A 30 -3.37 0.24 7.59
CA TRP A 30 -2.26 1.17 7.29
C TRP A 30 -2.00 1.35 5.79
N TRP A 31 -2.25 0.30 5.00
CA TRP A 31 -2.10 0.30 3.54
C TRP A 31 -2.92 1.40 2.84
N ARG A 32 -4.05 1.83 3.42
CA ARG A 32 -4.95 2.87 2.89
C ARG A 32 -4.84 4.23 3.58
N MET A 33 -3.81 4.46 4.41
CA MET A 33 -3.62 5.75 5.11
C MET A 33 -2.17 6.23 5.17
N LEU A 34 -1.20 5.31 5.23
CA LEU A 34 0.19 5.67 5.47
C LEU A 34 1.01 5.64 4.17
N PRO A 35 1.68 6.75 3.79
CA PRO A 35 2.61 6.75 2.68
C PRO A 35 3.91 6.00 3.06
N PRO A 36 4.72 5.55 2.08
CA PRO A 36 5.72 4.52 2.33
C PRO A 36 6.81 4.85 3.35
N HIS A 37 7.10 6.14 3.56
CA HIS A 37 8.13 6.62 4.47
C HIS A 37 7.74 6.51 5.97
N PHE A 38 6.46 6.21 6.28
CA PHE A 38 6.05 5.90 7.65
C PHE A 38 6.41 4.47 8.09
N PHE A 39 6.64 3.54 7.14
CA PHE A 39 6.94 2.14 7.47
C PHE A 39 8.43 1.94 7.76
N ARG A 40 8.83 2.24 8.99
CA ARG A 40 10.17 1.98 9.55
C ARG A 40 10.21 0.56 10.14
N ASN A 41 11.27 0.24 10.87
CA ASN A 41 11.50 -1.12 11.37
C ASN A 41 10.40 -1.60 12.34
N THR A 42 9.86 -0.71 13.17
CA THR A 42 8.80 -1.03 14.14
C THR A 42 7.50 -1.38 13.43
N GLU A 43 7.06 -0.56 12.48
CA GLU A 43 5.81 -0.74 11.74
C GLU A 43 5.89 -2.01 10.86
N ARG A 44 7.05 -2.24 10.23
CA ARG A 44 7.33 -3.49 9.49
C ARG A 44 7.27 -4.73 10.38
N LEU A 45 7.77 -4.65 11.61
CA LEU A 45 7.73 -5.75 12.57
C LEU A 45 6.30 -6.05 13.03
N LEU A 46 5.53 -4.99 13.33
CA LEU A 46 4.12 -5.09 13.71
C LEU A 46 3.28 -5.71 12.58
N LEU A 47 3.42 -5.24 11.34
CA LEU A 47 2.76 -5.82 10.16
C LEU A 47 3.04 -7.33 10.02
N ARG A 48 4.30 -7.74 10.10
CA ARG A 48 4.69 -9.15 10.00
C ARG A 48 4.11 -9.99 11.14
N ALA A 49 4.07 -9.45 12.37
CA ALA A 49 3.45 -10.13 13.51
C ALA A 49 1.93 -10.29 13.33
N THR A 50 1.24 -9.25 12.86
CA THR A 50 -0.20 -9.30 12.55
C THR A 50 -0.51 -10.34 11.47
N LEU A 51 0.21 -10.33 10.34
CA LEU A 51 -0.02 -11.30 9.25
C LEU A 51 0.29 -12.75 9.68
N LYS A 52 1.38 -12.96 10.45
CA LYS A 52 1.70 -14.29 10.99
C LYS A 52 0.61 -14.83 11.91
N ASN A 53 0.00 -13.99 12.73
CA ASN A 53 -1.11 -14.40 13.59
C ASN A 53 -2.37 -14.76 12.77
N LEU A 54 -2.63 -14.06 11.67
CA LEU A 54 -3.74 -14.37 10.76
C LEU A 54 -3.51 -15.66 9.96
N ALA A 55 -2.27 -15.96 9.56
CA ALA A 55 -1.95 -17.20 8.83
C ALA A 55 -2.37 -18.46 9.61
N ILE A 56 -2.30 -18.41 10.95
CA ILE A 56 -2.71 -19.50 11.85
C ILE A 56 -4.22 -19.75 11.84
N ILE A 57 -5.04 -18.71 11.58
CA ILE A 57 -6.51 -18.80 11.58
C ILE A 57 -7.03 -19.53 10.33
N GLY A 58 -6.22 -19.63 9.29
CA GLY A 58 -6.52 -20.35 8.06
C GLY A 58 -7.34 -19.54 7.04
N GLY A 59 -7.23 -19.94 5.79
CA GLY A 59 -7.90 -19.32 4.65
C GLY A 59 -7.69 -20.15 3.39
N GLY A 60 -8.09 -19.61 2.22
CA GLY A 60 -7.75 -20.23 0.94
C GLY A 60 -6.24 -20.31 0.73
N LYS A 61 -5.77 -21.31 -0.04
CA LYS A 61 -4.33 -21.59 -0.23
C LYS A 61 -3.52 -20.35 -0.63
N ASP A 62 -4.04 -19.54 -1.55
CA ASP A 62 -3.38 -18.32 -2.01
C ASP A 62 -3.35 -17.23 -0.92
N VAL A 63 -4.37 -17.16 -0.05
CA VAL A 63 -4.38 -16.23 1.09
C VAL A 63 -3.34 -16.66 2.12
N ALA A 64 -3.24 -17.95 2.44
CA ALA A 64 -2.21 -18.46 3.35
C ALA A 64 -0.78 -18.14 2.85
N ALA A 65 -0.49 -18.41 1.58
CA ALA A 65 0.79 -18.07 0.96
C ALA A 65 1.08 -16.55 0.97
N ALA A 66 0.06 -15.72 0.69
CA ALA A 66 0.20 -14.26 0.77
C ALA A 66 0.53 -13.78 2.20
N LEU A 67 -0.10 -14.37 3.22
CA LEU A 67 0.16 -14.05 4.63
C LEU A 67 1.56 -14.48 5.10
N GLU A 68 2.11 -15.56 4.52
CA GLU A 68 3.49 -16.00 4.71
C GLU A 68 4.52 -15.11 3.96
N GLY A 69 4.05 -14.29 3.02
CA GLY A 69 4.85 -13.31 2.28
C GLY A 69 5.24 -13.73 0.85
N ASP A 70 4.52 -14.67 0.24
CA ASP A 70 4.62 -14.96 -1.19
C ASP A 70 4.08 -13.76 -2.01
N PRO A 71 4.92 -13.05 -2.79
CA PRO A 71 4.48 -11.87 -3.53
C PRO A 71 3.55 -12.19 -4.69
N ALA A 72 3.68 -13.34 -5.34
CA ALA A 72 2.82 -13.75 -6.44
C ALA A 72 1.41 -14.08 -5.93
N ALA A 73 1.33 -14.77 -4.79
CA ALA A 73 0.07 -15.02 -4.10
C ALA A 73 -0.56 -13.70 -3.59
N ALA A 74 0.23 -12.80 -2.99
CA ALA A 74 -0.26 -11.50 -2.52
C ALA A 74 -0.80 -10.63 -3.67
N VAL A 75 -0.11 -10.56 -4.81
CA VAL A 75 -0.58 -9.89 -6.02
C VAL A 75 -1.89 -10.52 -6.51
N LYS A 76 -1.95 -11.86 -6.65
CA LYS A 76 -3.15 -12.56 -7.11
C LYS A 76 -4.37 -12.27 -6.22
N VAL A 77 -4.21 -12.39 -4.90
CA VAL A 77 -5.29 -12.15 -3.94
C VAL A 77 -5.72 -10.67 -3.98
N ALA A 78 -4.78 -9.72 -4.04
CA ALA A 78 -5.11 -8.29 -4.14
C ALA A 78 -5.83 -7.93 -5.44
N LEU A 79 -5.43 -8.50 -6.59
CA LEU A 79 -6.09 -8.29 -7.87
C LEU A 79 -7.51 -8.88 -7.90
N SER A 80 -7.77 -10.00 -7.20
CA SER A 80 -9.13 -10.57 -7.09
C SER A 80 -10.13 -9.67 -6.33
N LEU A 81 -9.66 -8.60 -5.69
CA LEU A 81 -10.53 -7.60 -5.06
C LEU A 81 -11.02 -6.53 -6.05
N ILE A 82 -10.50 -6.47 -7.26
CA ILE A 82 -10.82 -5.40 -8.22
C ILE A 82 -12.18 -5.69 -8.89
N PRO A 83 -13.13 -4.72 -8.92
CA PRO A 83 -13.03 -3.36 -8.39
C PRO A 83 -13.24 -3.31 -6.87
N LEU A 84 -12.28 -2.71 -6.15
CA LEU A 84 -12.32 -2.59 -4.68
C LEU A 84 -13.30 -1.48 -4.25
N ARG A 85 -14.59 -1.84 -4.23
CA ARG A 85 -15.71 -0.93 -3.92
C ARG A 85 -15.95 -0.75 -2.43
N GLU A 86 -15.68 -1.77 -1.63
CA GLU A 86 -15.99 -1.80 -0.20
C GLU A 86 -14.77 -2.19 0.63
N LEU A 87 -14.58 -1.50 1.76
CA LEU A 87 -13.55 -1.82 2.74
C LEU A 87 -14.05 -2.93 3.66
N THR A 88 -13.69 -4.16 3.32
CA THR A 88 -14.01 -5.37 4.10
C THR A 88 -12.77 -5.93 4.79
N LEU A 89 -12.95 -6.70 5.86
CA LEU A 89 -11.83 -7.35 6.56
C LEU A 89 -10.97 -8.23 5.62
N PRO A 90 -11.52 -9.05 4.70
CA PRO A 90 -10.72 -9.76 3.71
C PRO A 90 -9.92 -8.84 2.79
N ALA A 91 -10.45 -7.68 2.40
CA ALA A 91 -9.73 -6.70 1.59
C ALA A 91 -8.57 -6.07 2.37
N ASP A 92 -8.82 -5.61 3.61
CA ASP A 92 -7.80 -5.07 4.51
C ASP A 92 -6.66 -6.09 4.76
N ILE A 93 -6.98 -7.36 4.99
CA ILE A 93 -6.00 -8.46 5.16
C ILE A 93 -5.14 -8.64 3.88
N SER A 94 -5.79 -8.73 2.73
CA SER A 94 -5.14 -8.99 1.44
C SER A 94 -4.22 -7.84 1.01
N MET A 95 -4.68 -6.59 1.16
CA MET A 95 -3.88 -5.40 0.88
C MET A 95 -2.74 -5.23 1.89
N THR A 96 -2.90 -5.70 3.13
CA THR A 96 -1.82 -5.70 4.12
C THR A 96 -0.74 -6.76 3.80
N ALA A 97 -1.12 -7.91 3.23
CA ALA A 97 -0.16 -8.89 2.70
C ALA A 97 0.64 -8.32 1.51
N LEU A 98 -0.04 -7.65 0.56
CA LEU A 98 0.60 -6.94 -0.57
C LEU A 98 1.55 -5.83 -0.09
N LEU A 99 1.13 -5.04 0.90
CA LEU A 99 1.95 -4.04 1.57
C LEU A 99 3.22 -4.66 2.17
N SER A 100 3.10 -5.79 2.88
CA SER A 100 4.25 -6.49 3.46
C SER A 100 5.26 -6.92 2.40
N CYS A 101 4.79 -7.49 1.28
CA CYS A 101 5.63 -7.88 0.15
C CYS A 101 6.33 -6.67 -0.49
N THR A 102 5.60 -5.57 -0.68
CA THR A 102 6.14 -4.29 -1.19
C THR A 102 7.21 -3.71 -0.27
N LEU A 103 7.01 -3.76 1.06
CA LEU A 103 7.98 -3.28 2.05
C LEU A 103 9.23 -4.16 2.10
N ASN A 104 9.10 -5.46 1.80
CA ASN A 104 10.21 -6.40 1.65
C ASN A 104 10.99 -6.21 0.34
N GLY A 105 10.50 -5.37 -0.58
CA GLY A 105 11.20 -4.99 -1.81
C GLY A 105 10.68 -5.64 -3.09
N ASP A 106 9.57 -6.39 -3.04
CA ASP A 106 8.95 -6.88 -4.27
C ASP A 106 8.36 -5.73 -5.11
N ARG A 107 8.77 -5.69 -6.37
CA ARG A 107 8.45 -4.59 -7.29
C ARG A 107 7.05 -4.75 -7.89
N ALA A 108 6.64 -5.98 -8.19
CA ALA A 108 5.31 -6.25 -8.75
C ALA A 108 4.21 -5.88 -7.73
N SER A 109 4.40 -6.26 -6.47
CA SER A 109 3.55 -5.86 -5.34
C SER A 109 3.47 -4.34 -5.22
N GLY A 110 4.59 -3.62 -5.35
CA GLY A 110 4.62 -2.16 -5.29
C GLY A 110 3.87 -1.47 -6.42
N LEU A 111 3.98 -1.98 -7.65
CA LEU A 111 3.21 -1.46 -8.78
C LEU A 111 1.71 -1.71 -8.58
N VAL A 112 1.32 -2.94 -8.20
CA VAL A 112 -0.09 -3.30 -7.93
C VAL A 112 -0.67 -2.51 -6.76
N MET A 113 0.11 -2.27 -5.71
CA MET A 113 -0.26 -1.42 -4.57
C MET A 113 -0.57 0.00 -5.04
N SER A 114 0.31 0.60 -5.85
CA SER A 114 0.07 1.94 -6.43
C SER A 114 -1.14 1.97 -7.37
N HIS A 115 -1.35 0.92 -8.17
CA HIS A 115 -2.48 0.81 -9.10
C HIS A 115 -3.82 0.70 -8.38
N ILE A 116 -3.91 -0.14 -7.34
CA ILE A 116 -5.15 -0.31 -6.57
C ILE A 116 -5.49 1.01 -5.87
N LEU A 117 -4.54 1.62 -5.15
CA LEU A 117 -4.75 2.90 -4.46
C LEU A 117 -5.07 4.05 -5.41
N GLY A 118 -4.44 4.10 -6.59
CA GLY A 118 -4.75 5.10 -7.62
C GLY A 118 -6.12 4.90 -8.29
N ARG A 119 -6.83 3.79 -8.05
CA ARG A 119 -8.12 3.46 -8.68
C ARG A 119 -9.25 3.14 -7.69
N THR A 120 -8.98 3.11 -6.39
CA THR A 120 -9.99 3.00 -5.34
C THR A 120 -10.87 4.25 -5.33
N GLN A 121 -12.12 4.09 -5.77
CA GLN A 121 -13.09 5.18 -5.97
C GLN A 121 -13.72 5.68 -4.66
N TRP A 122 -12.95 5.80 -3.58
CA TRP A 122 -13.47 6.23 -2.26
C TRP A 122 -13.79 7.72 -2.18
N GLY A 123 -13.66 8.47 -3.28
CA GLY A 123 -14.10 9.87 -3.41
C GLY A 123 -13.21 10.90 -2.71
N ASP A 124 -12.15 10.48 -2.01
CA ASP A 124 -11.22 11.35 -1.31
C ASP A 124 -9.91 11.56 -2.11
N PRO A 125 -9.55 12.82 -2.47
CA PRO A 125 -8.25 13.17 -3.06
C PRO A 125 -7.02 12.67 -2.27
N GLY A 126 -7.15 12.43 -0.96
CA GLY A 126 -6.10 11.79 -0.16
C GLY A 126 -5.67 10.42 -0.68
N THR A 127 -6.58 9.66 -1.31
CA THR A 127 -6.32 8.30 -1.80
C THR A 127 -5.49 8.31 -3.09
N GLU A 128 -5.73 9.27 -3.99
CA GLU A 128 -4.94 9.44 -5.23
C GLU A 128 -3.49 9.83 -4.91
N MET A 129 -3.30 10.79 -3.99
CA MET A 129 -1.96 11.17 -3.51
C MET A 129 -1.22 10.00 -2.84
N LEU A 130 -1.95 9.12 -2.14
CA LEU A 130 -1.36 7.92 -1.55
C LEU A 130 -0.89 6.93 -2.63
N GLY A 131 -1.70 6.70 -3.67
CA GLY A 131 -1.30 5.90 -4.83
C GLY A 131 -0.03 6.43 -5.52
N LEU A 132 0.04 7.75 -5.73
CA LEU A 132 1.22 8.42 -6.28
C LEU A 132 2.46 8.28 -5.38
N ALA A 133 2.31 8.36 -4.05
CA ALA A 133 3.42 8.16 -3.12
C ALA A 133 3.96 6.71 -3.14
N TRP A 134 3.12 5.72 -3.41
CA TRP A 134 3.55 4.33 -3.65
C TRP A 134 4.23 4.15 -5.01
N LEU A 135 3.75 4.84 -6.05
CA LEU A 135 4.36 4.83 -7.38
C LEU A 135 5.75 5.50 -7.38
N ASP A 136 5.90 6.66 -6.73
CA ASP A 136 7.19 7.35 -6.58
C ASP A 136 8.23 6.46 -5.91
N ARG A 137 7.85 5.76 -4.83
CA ARG A 137 8.71 4.75 -4.19
C ARG A 137 9.13 3.64 -5.15
N HIS A 138 8.27 3.21 -6.07
CA HIS A 138 8.63 2.21 -7.06
C HIS A 138 9.64 2.78 -8.08
N ILE A 139 9.39 3.99 -8.60
CA ILE A 139 10.21 4.63 -9.65
C ILE A 139 11.57 5.08 -9.11
N ALA A 140 11.67 5.42 -7.83
CA ALA A 140 12.93 5.73 -7.13
C ALA A 140 13.90 4.53 -7.04
N HIS A 141 13.47 3.33 -7.42
CA HIS A 141 14.33 2.18 -7.68
C HIS A 141 14.47 1.95 -9.20
N PRO A 142 15.69 1.70 -9.73
CA PRO A 142 16.03 1.97 -11.13
C PRO A 142 15.07 1.39 -12.18
N ILE A 143 14.74 2.26 -13.14
CA ILE A 143 13.61 2.19 -14.09
C ILE A 143 13.70 1.04 -15.12
N GLU A 144 14.87 0.41 -15.26
CA GLU A 144 15.15 -0.64 -16.27
C GLU A 144 14.24 -1.87 -16.19
N HIS A 145 13.48 -2.05 -15.11
CA HIS A 145 12.52 -3.15 -14.95
C HIS A 145 11.05 -2.80 -15.22
N PHE A 146 10.68 -1.53 -15.43
CA PHE A 146 9.26 -1.13 -15.54
C PHE A 146 8.56 -1.87 -16.70
N ALA A 147 9.16 -1.88 -17.88
CA ALA A 147 8.62 -2.58 -19.06
C ALA A 147 8.50 -4.12 -18.85
N ALA A 148 9.39 -4.72 -18.06
CA ALA A 148 9.32 -6.14 -17.75
C ALA A 148 8.18 -6.47 -16.77
N ILE A 149 7.92 -5.58 -15.80
CA ILE A 149 6.81 -5.72 -14.84
C ILE A 149 5.48 -5.43 -15.54
N GLU A 150 5.41 -4.42 -16.41
CA GLU A 150 4.24 -4.12 -17.25
C GLU A 150 3.89 -5.30 -18.16
N ALA A 151 4.90 -5.90 -18.84
CA ALA A 151 4.70 -7.10 -19.64
C ALA A 151 4.24 -8.31 -18.80
N ALA A 152 4.77 -8.48 -17.57
CA ALA A 152 4.35 -9.55 -16.67
C ALA A 152 2.90 -9.37 -16.18
N LEU A 153 2.48 -8.14 -15.87
CA LEU A 153 1.10 -7.81 -15.51
C LEU A 153 0.15 -8.00 -16.69
N ALA A 154 0.51 -7.51 -17.88
CA ALA A 154 -0.28 -7.72 -19.09
C ALA A 154 -0.46 -9.22 -19.41
N ALA A 155 0.60 -10.02 -19.24
CA ALA A 155 0.55 -11.47 -19.40
C ALA A 155 -0.31 -12.16 -18.31
N ALA A 156 -0.32 -11.65 -17.07
CA ALA A 156 -1.19 -12.17 -16.02
C ALA A 156 -2.67 -11.92 -16.34
N PHE A 157 -3.04 -10.67 -16.68
CA PHE A 157 -4.41 -10.32 -17.07
C PHE A 157 -4.89 -11.05 -18.33
N ALA A 158 -4.01 -11.30 -19.30
CA ALA A 158 -4.34 -12.06 -20.51
C ALA A 158 -4.64 -13.55 -20.24
N ARG A 159 -4.18 -14.12 -19.12
CA ARG A 159 -4.42 -15.52 -18.75
C ARG A 159 -5.71 -15.74 -17.96
N GLU A 160 -6.36 -14.66 -17.52
CA GLU A 160 -7.66 -14.70 -16.80
C GLU A 160 -8.85 -14.42 -17.73
N ALA A 161 -8.62 -14.08 -19.00
CA ALA A 161 -9.67 -13.98 -20.00
C ALA A 161 -10.24 -15.37 -20.33
N PRO A 162 -11.57 -15.60 -20.23
CA PRO A 162 -12.16 -16.87 -20.63
C PRO A 162 -12.04 -17.03 -22.15
N GLN A 163 -11.56 -18.20 -22.59
CA GLN A 163 -11.61 -18.58 -24.00
C GLN A 163 -13.08 -18.78 -24.40
N ALA A 164 -13.56 -17.90 -25.29
CA ALA A 164 -14.86 -18.01 -25.96
C ALA A 164 -14.75 -18.85 -27.24
#